data_AF-A0A968W9W4-F1
#
_entry.id   AF-A0A968W9W4-F1
#
_cell.length_a   1.000
_cell.length_b   1.000
_cell.length_c   1.000
_cell.angle_alpha   90.00
_cell.angle_beta   90.00
_cell.angle_gamma   90.00
#
_symmetry.space_group_name_H-M   'P 1'
#
loop_
_entity.id
_entity.type
_entity.pdbx_description
1 polymer ?
#
loop_
_entity_poly.entity_id
_entity_poly.type
_entity_poly.pdbx_seq_one_letter_code
_entity_poly.pdbx_strand_id
1 'polypeptide(L)'
;MGYLADEIENAASELGITLSKLHIGEVLEIRKKLAENFSIEPEFPWRLSYQNLKNTQSIHHSKGWSFIQDYVGEEEIILFVNPNEEKDMWIIPSGSALTSILGETIGFPLYVTSRDTDYMLCFDDHDCLIANGKAVEWIRKLSPDHPSQ
;
A
#
# COMPACT_ATOMS: atom_id res chain seq x y z
N MET A 1 0.36 17.30 12.81
CA MET A 1 0.37 16.15 11.90
C MET A 1 -1.05 15.88 11.44
N GLY A 2 -1.23 15.16 10.33
CA GLY A 2 -2.54 14.62 9.97
C GLY A 2 -2.93 13.49 10.94
N TYR A 3 -4.23 13.28 11.15
CA TYR A 3 -4.74 12.23 12.03
C TYR A 3 -4.18 10.84 11.68
N LEU A 4 -4.00 10.54 10.39
CA LEU A 4 -3.46 9.25 9.92
C LEU A 4 -1.98 9.07 10.24
N ALA A 5 -1.17 10.13 10.13
CA ALA A 5 0.23 10.06 10.52
C ALA A 5 0.36 9.78 12.02
N ASP A 6 -0.44 10.46 12.85
CA ASP A 6 -0.45 10.22 14.29
C ASP A 6 -0.90 8.79 14.61
N GLU A 7 -1.94 8.27 13.95
CA GLU A 7 -2.42 6.89 14.12
C GLU A 7 -1.31 5.86 13.82
N ILE A 8 -0.65 5.99 12.65
CA ILE A 8 0.41 5.06 12.21
C ILE A 8 1.64 5.14 13.11
N GLU A 9 2.12 6.35 13.41
CA GLU A 9 3.33 6.57 14.19
C GLU A 9 3.14 6.19 15.67
N ASN A 10 1.95 6.42 16.25
CA ASN A 10 1.63 5.97 17.61
C ASN A 10 1.54 4.45 17.70
N ALA A 11 0.81 3.79 16.79
CA ALA A 11 0.72 2.32 16.76
C ALA A 11 2.10 1.67 16.65
N ALA A 12 2.97 2.19 15.78
CA ALA A 12 4.33 1.68 15.66
C ALA A 12 5.17 1.91 16.94
N SER A 13 5.03 3.08 17.56
CA SER A 13 5.72 3.42 18.82
C SER A 13 5.31 2.49 19.96
N GLU A 14 4.01 2.22 20.11
CA GLU A 14 3.47 1.30 21.13
C GLU A 14 3.97 -0.14 20.96
N LEU A 15 4.13 -0.57 19.70
CA LEU A 15 4.66 -1.88 19.35
C LEU A 15 6.20 -1.96 19.37
N GLY A 16 6.90 -0.84 19.60
CA GLY A 16 8.36 -0.77 19.55
C GLY A 16 8.93 -0.97 18.14
N ILE A 17 8.14 -0.72 17.10
CA ILE A 17 8.54 -0.82 15.69
C ILE A 17 9.12 0.51 15.24
N THR A 18 10.34 0.49 14.71
CA THR A 18 10.98 1.69 14.18
C THR A 18 10.51 1.96 12.76
N LEU A 19 9.87 3.12 12.55
CA LEU A 19 9.51 3.63 11.23
C LEU A 19 10.52 4.66 10.75
N SER A 20 10.78 4.68 9.44
CA SER A 20 11.50 5.79 8.81
C SER A 20 10.60 6.55 7.86
N LYS A 21 10.48 7.85 8.07
CA LYS A 21 9.70 8.74 7.22
C LYS A 21 10.52 9.16 6.00
N LEU A 22 9.96 9.01 4.81
CA LEU A 22 10.66 9.40 3.59
C LEU A 22 10.76 10.93 3.47
N HIS A 23 11.88 11.41 2.93
CA HIS A 23 12.02 12.83 2.64
C HIS A 23 11.12 13.22 1.46
N ILE A 24 10.64 14.47 1.43
CA ILE A 24 9.69 14.93 0.39
C ILE A 24 10.19 14.69 -1.05
N GLY A 25 11.51 14.77 -1.28
CA GLY A 25 12.11 14.44 -2.58
C GLY A 25 11.88 12.99 -3.00
N GLU A 26 12.02 12.05 -2.07
CA GLU A 26 11.79 10.61 -2.31
C GLU A 26 10.30 10.34 -2.52
N VAL A 27 9.43 10.95 -1.71
CA VAL A 27 7.96 10.84 -1.86
C VAL A 27 7.52 11.25 -3.26
N LEU A 28 8.03 12.38 -3.77
CA LEU A 28 7.73 12.87 -5.11
C LEU A 28 8.20 11.89 -6.20
N GLU A 29 9.41 11.34 -6.05
CA GLU A 29 9.98 10.38 -6.99
C GLU A 29 9.16 9.07 -7.03
N ILE A 30 8.82 8.53 -5.85
CA ILE A 30 8.03 7.30 -5.74
C ILE A 30 6.64 7.49 -6.33
N ARG A 31 5.94 8.59 -5.99
CA ARG A 31 4.61 8.88 -6.56
C ARG A 31 4.68 8.97 -8.08
N LYS A 32 5.71 9.62 -8.62
CA LYS A 32 5.89 9.71 -10.08
C LYS A 32 6.06 8.34 -10.71
N LYS A 33 6.97 7.50 -10.18
CA LYS A 33 7.19 6.13 -10.69
C LYS A 33 5.93 5.28 -10.63
N LEU A 34 5.22 5.30 -9.50
CA LEU A 34 3.96 4.56 -9.34
C LEU A 34 2.90 5.03 -10.33
N ALA A 35 2.78 6.34 -10.57
CA ALA A 35 1.83 6.87 -11.53
C ALA A 35 2.17 6.46 -12.97
N GLU A 36 3.43 6.55 -13.37
CA GLU A 36 3.91 6.09 -14.68
C GLU A 36 3.58 4.59 -14.90
N ASN A 37 3.87 3.76 -13.90
CA ASN A 37 3.68 2.32 -13.97
C ASN A 37 2.21 1.88 -13.89
N PHE A 38 1.41 2.51 -13.02
CA PHE A 38 0.14 1.94 -12.56
C PHE A 38 -1.09 2.85 -12.73
N SER A 39 -0.93 4.15 -13.00
CA SER A 39 -2.05 5.07 -13.22
C SER A 39 -2.57 5.02 -14.67
N ILE A 40 -3.87 5.24 -14.88
CA ILE A 40 -4.42 5.62 -16.20
C ILE A 40 -4.14 7.10 -16.54
N GLU A 41 -3.83 7.93 -15.54
CA GLU A 41 -3.41 9.34 -15.67
C GLU A 41 -1.97 9.54 -15.13
N PRO A 42 -0.92 9.08 -15.84
CA PRO A 42 0.47 9.11 -15.35
C PRO A 42 1.03 10.53 -15.15
N GLU A 43 0.52 11.53 -15.87
CA GLU A 43 0.94 12.92 -15.79
C GLU A 43 0.47 13.62 -14.49
N PHE A 44 -0.43 12.99 -13.73
CA PHE A 44 -0.95 13.50 -12.46
C PHE A 44 -0.65 12.55 -11.28
N PRO A 45 0.61 12.47 -10.79
CA PRO A 45 0.98 11.55 -9.70
C PRO A 45 0.18 11.71 -8.40
N TRP A 46 -0.32 12.91 -8.15
CA TRP A 46 -1.17 13.22 -7.00
C TRP A 46 -2.61 12.73 -7.12
N ARG A 47 -3.01 12.22 -8.30
CA ARG A 47 -4.32 11.59 -8.53
C ARG A 47 -4.25 10.06 -8.48
N LEU A 48 -3.08 9.50 -8.19
CA LEU A 48 -2.93 8.06 -8.01
C LEU A 48 -3.79 7.63 -6.81
N SER A 49 -4.81 6.84 -7.10
CA SER A 49 -5.73 6.23 -6.14
C SER A 49 -6.29 4.95 -6.74
N TYR A 50 -6.92 4.09 -5.93
CA TYR A 50 -7.50 2.82 -6.40
C TYR A 50 -8.51 2.99 -7.55
N GLN A 51 -9.17 4.15 -7.66
CA GLN A 51 -10.13 4.47 -8.72
C GLN A 51 -9.46 4.78 -10.07
N ASN A 52 -8.14 5.00 -10.08
CA ASN A 52 -7.38 5.52 -11.21
C ASN A 52 -6.26 4.54 -11.66
N LEU A 53 -6.43 3.24 -11.40
CA LEU A 53 -5.43 2.21 -11.68
C LEU A 53 -5.71 1.46 -12.98
N LYS A 54 -4.64 1.07 -13.68
CA LYS A 54 -4.69 0.20 -14.88
C LYS A 54 -4.13 -1.18 -14.58
N ASN A 55 -4.56 -2.21 -15.32
CA ASN A 55 -4.02 -3.57 -15.24
C ASN A 55 -4.00 -4.13 -13.82
N THR A 56 -5.13 -3.99 -13.11
CA THR A 56 -5.30 -4.46 -11.74
C THR A 56 -5.81 -5.90 -11.70
N GLN A 57 -5.53 -6.57 -10.59
CA GLN A 57 -6.30 -7.74 -10.16
C GLN A 57 -6.72 -7.50 -8.71
N SER A 58 -7.95 -7.86 -8.35
CA SER A 58 -8.42 -7.71 -6.98
C SER A 58 -9.11 -8.96 -6.45
N ILE A 59 -9.19 -9.03 -5.13
CA ILE A 59 -10.02 -9.96 -4.37
C ILE A 59 -10.79 -9.18 -3.30
N HIS A 60 -12.02 -9.62 -3.04
CA HIS A 60 -12.82 -9.08 -1.96
C HIS A 60 -12.66 -9.94 -0.70
N HIS A 61 -12.10 -9.36 0.36
CA HIS A 61 -11.85 -10.04 1.62
C HIS A 61 -11.71 -9.02 2.76
N SER A 62 -12.54 -9.11 3.80
CA SER A 62 -12.59 -8.14 4.92
C SER A 62 -11.32 -8.05 5.77
N LYS A 63 -10.41 -9.03 5.64
CA LYS A 63 -9.06 -9.00 6.22
C LYS A 63 -7.96 -9.06 5.18
N GLY A 64 -8.25 -8.65 3.94
CA GLY A 64 -7.32 -8.74 2.82
C GLY A 64 -5.99 -8.01 3.07
N TRP A 65 -6.01 -6.91 3.82
CA TRP A 65 -4.82 -6.21 4.29
C TRP A 65 -3.83 -7.12 5.02
N SER A 66 -4.31 -8.13 5.75
CA SER A 66 -3.44 -9.04 6.50
C SER A 66 -2.64 -9.99 5.60
N PHE A 67 -3.09 -10.23 4.36
CA PHE A 67 -2.39 -11.07 3.39
C PHE A 67 -1.17 -10.38 2.80
N ILE A 68 -1.06 -9.04 2.91
CA ILE A 68 0.09 -8.29 2.39
C ILE A 68 1.40 -8.85 2.96
N GLN A 69 1.40 -9.31 4.22
CA GLN A 69 2.58 -9.91 4.82
C GLN A 69 3.06 -11.18 4.09
N ASP A 70 2.14 -11.98 3.53
CA ASP A 70 2.49 -13.22 2.83
C ASP A 70 3.15 -12.96 1.49
N TYR A 71 2.84 -11.82 0.86
CA TYR A 71 3.48 -11.39 -0.38
C TYR A 71 4.86 -10.78 -0.13
N VAL A 72 4.93 -9.89 0.86
CA VAL A 72 6.12 -9.08 1.15
C VAL A 72 7.19 -9.89 1.91
N GLY A 73 6.77 -10.73 2.84
CA GLY A 73 7.68 -11.42 3.76
C GLY A 73 8.43 -10.44 4.65
N GLU A 74 9.75 -10.64 4.73
CA GLU A 74 10.66 -9.86 5.58
C GLU A 74 11.32 -8.66 4.85
N GLU A 75 10.83 -8.32 3.66
CA GLU A 75 11.35 -7.19 2.89
C GLU A 75 10.83 -5.84 3.41
N GLU A 76 11.66 -4.79 3.31
CA GLU A 76 11.22 -3.42 3.57
C GLU A 76 10.15 -2.98 2.57
N ILE A 77 9.15 -2.27 3.06
CA ILE A 77 8.07 -1.72 2.22
C ILE A 77 7.82 -0.25 2.51
N ILE A 78 7.20 0.41 1.54
CA ILE A 78 6.77 1.79 1.65
C ILE A 78 5.25 1.78 1.84
N LEU A 79 4.78 2.20 3.00
CA LEU A 79 3.37 2.46 3.31
C LEU A 79 3.03 3.90 2.96
N PHE A 80 1.90 4.09 2.29
CA PHE A 80 1.35 5.41 2.00
C PHE A 80 -0.18 5.36 1.86
N VAL A 81 -0.81 6.51 1.89
CA VAL A 81 -2.26 6.66 1.70
C VAL A 81 -2.56 7.66 0.59
N ASN A 82 -3.85 7.96 0.38
CA ASN A 82 -4.26 8.95 -0.61
C ASN A 82 -3.61 10.31 -0.28
N PRO A 83 -2.95 10.98 -1.24
CA PRO A 83 -2.24 12.23 -0.98
C PRO A 83 -3.12 13.38 -0.49
N ASN A 84 -4.43 13.30 -0.73
CA ASN A 84 -5.38 14.28 -0.19
C ASN A 84 -5.63 14.10 1.32
N GLU A 85 -5.33 12.93 1.86
CA GLU A 85 -5.51 12.57 3.26
C GLU A 85 -4.19 12.71 4.04
N GLU A 86 -3.10 12.16 3.50
CA GLU A 86 -1.76 12.28 4.08
C GLU A 86 -0.69 12.21 2.98
N LYS A 87 0.27 13.13 3.06
CA LYS A 87 1.35 13.31 2.08
C LYS A 87 2.56 12.46 2.41
N ASP A 88 2.70 12.10 3.68
CA ASP A 88 3.81 11.33 4.19
C ASP A 88 3.80 9.88 3.67
N MET A 89 4.98 9.29 3.68
CA MET A 89 5.21 7.87 3.38
C MET A 89 6.21 7.31 4.38
N TRP A 90 6.01 6.07 4.78
CA TRP A 90 6.84 5.41 5.80
C TRP A 90 7.46 4.14 5.25
N ILE A 91 8.74 3.96 5.54
CA ILE A 91 9.41 2.67 5.40
C ILE A 91 9.05 1.84 6.62
N ILE A 92 8.47 0.66 6.34
CA ILE A 92 8.12 -0.36 7.32
C ILE A 92 9.10 -1.54 7.12
N PRO A 93 9.68 -2.11 8.20
CA PRO A 93 10.78 -3.07 8.07
C PRO A 93 10.39 -4.44 7.51
N SER A 94 9.11 -4.83 7.58
CA SER A 94 8.63 -6.11 7.08
C SER A 94 7.11 -6.11 6.91
N GLY A 95 6.59 -7.14 6.23
CA GLY A 95 5.17 -7.41 6.14
C GLY A 95 4.53 -7.71 7.50
N SER A 96 5.22 -8.44 8.37
CA SER A 96 4.74 -8.75 9.73
C SER A 96 4.62 -7.48 10.59
N ALA A 97 5.59 -6.57 10.48
CA ALA A 97 5.56 -5.27 11.14
C ALA A 97 4.38 -4.42 10.64
N LEU A 98 4.15 -4.36 9.32
CA LEU A 98 2.99 -3.69 8.75
C LEU A 98 1.69 -4.22 9.34
N THR A 99 1.48 -5.53 9.32
CA THR A 99 0.22 -6.11 9.80
C THR A 99 0.01 -5.90 11.29
N SER A 100 1.08 -5.86 12.08
CA SER A 100 1.01 -5.53 13.51
C SER A 100 0.56 -4.09 13.70
N ILE A 101 1.18 -3.14 12.99
CA ILE A 101 0.79 -1.72 13.03
C ILE A 101 -0.68 -1.55 12.64
N LEU A 102 -1.08 -2.07 11.47
CA LEU A 102 -2.45 -1.94 10.98
C LEU A 102 -3.49 -2.55 11.94
N GLY A 103 -3.13 -3.64 12.64
CA GLY A 103 -3.97 -4.27 13.65
C GLY A 103 -4.25 -3.41 14.88
N GLU A 104 -3.39 -2.42 15.17
CA GLU A 104 -3.56 -1.46 16.25
C GLU A 104 -4.19 -0.13 15.78
N THR A 105 -4.56 -0.02 14.49
CA THR A 105 -5.22 1.17 13.94
C THR A 105 -6.73 0.98 13.77
N ILE A 106 -7.46 2.09 13.63
CA ILE A 106 -8.91 2.06 13.32
C ILE A 106 -9.26 1.59 11.90
N GLY A 107 -8.26 1.38 11.03
CA GLY A 107 -8.43 1.01 9.63
C GLY A 107 -8.69 2.20 8.69
N PHE A 108 -8.05 2.17 7.53
CA PHE A 108 -8.13 3.22 6.49
C PHE A 108 -7.67 2.66 5.14
N PRO A 109 -8.07 3.26 4.01
CA PRO A 109 -7.53 2.90 2.71
C PRO A 109 -6.03 3.14 2.66
N LEU A 110 -5.29 2.11 2.24
CA LEU A 110 -3.83 2.13 2.26
C LEU A 110 -3.26 1.57 0.97
N TYR A 111 -1.99 1.92 0.74
CA TYR A 111 -1.20 1.44 -0.36
C TYR A 111 0.17 1.03 0.14
N VAL A 112 0.73 -0.04 -0.45
CA VAL A 112 2.11 -0.44 -0.20
C VAL A 112 2.85 -0.74 -1.50
N THR A 113 4.16 -0.50 -1.49
CA THR A 113 5.06 -0.79 -2.60
C THR A 113 6.47 -1.11 -2.10
N SER A 114 7.35 -1.59 -2.98
CA SER A 114 8.79 -1.70 -2.74
C SER A 114 9.49 -0.38 -3.08
N ARG A 115 10.78 -0.26 -2.70
CA ARG A 115 11.62 0.88 -3.14
C ARG A 115 11.76 0.97 -4.66
N ASP A 116 11.74 -0.17 -5.35
CA ASP A 116 11.84 -0.24 -6.81
C ASP A 116 10.50 0.02 -7.52
N THR A 117 9.40 0.15 -6.76
CA THR A 117 8.05 0.39 -7.29
C THR A 117 7.59 -0.65 -8.32
N ASP A 118 8.03 -1.90 -8.14
CA ASP A 118 7.78 -3.02 -9.07
C ASP A 118 6.44 -3.74 -8.83
N TYR A 119 5.77 -3.41 -7.72
CA TYR A 119 4.38 -3.75 -7.45
C TYR A 119 3.68 -2.60 -6.72
N MET A 120 2.36 -2.66 -6.70
CA MET A 120 1.57 -1.89 -5.76
C MET A 120 0.44 -2.76 -5.25
N LEU A 121 0.22 -2.75 -3.94
CA LEU A 121 -0.96 -3.32 -3.31
C LEU A 121 -1.77 -2.19 -2.69
N CYS A 122 -3.09 -2.25 -2.80
CA CYS A 122 -4.02 -1.34 -2.16
C CYS A 122 -5.07 -2.15 -1.41
N PHE A 123 -5.40 -1.73 -0.19
CA PHE A 123 -6.60 -2.19 0.50
C PHE A 123 -7.53 -0.99 0.65
N ASP A 124 -8.73 -1.07 0.06
CA ASP A 124 -9.69 0.03 0.01
C ASP A 124 -10.76 -0.03 1.12
N ASP A 125 -11.68 0.92 1.10
CA ASP A 125 -12.81 1.03 2.03
C ASP A 125 -13.97 0.06 1.74
N HIS A 126 -13.85 -0.75 0.69
CA HIS A 126 -14.83 -1.74 0.25
C HIS A 126 -14.30 -3.18 0.44
N ASP A 127 -13.36 -3.38 1.37
CA ASP A 127 -12.74 -4.68 1.66
C ASP A 127 -12.07 -5.33 0.43
N CYS A 128 -11.60 -4.54 -0.53
CA CYS A 128 -10.91 -5.05 -1.71
C CYS A 128 -9.39 -4.92 -1.57
N LEU A 129 -8.69 -6.05 -1.69
CA LEU A 129 -7.24 -6.06 -1.89
C LEU A 129 -6.97 -6.04 -3.40
N ILE A 130 -6.31 -4.99 -3.87
CA ILE A 130 -6.04 -4.70 -5.28
C ILE A 130 -4.53 -4.76 -5.51
N ALA A 131 -4.10 -5.44 -6.57
CA ALA A 131 -2.71 -5.56 -6.98
C ALA A 131 -2.44 -4.99 -8.35
N ASN A 132 -1.24 -4.44 -8.50
CA ASN A 132 -0.59 -4.07 -9.76
C ASN A 132 0.84 -4.62 -9.81
N GLY A 133 1.40 -4.66 -11.03
CA GLY A 133 2.77 -5.11 -11.25
C GLY A 133 2.97 -6.57 -10.84
N LYS A 134 4.10 -6.87 -10.19
CA LYS A 134 4.44 -8.25 -9.81
C LYS A 134 3.43 -8.91 -8.84
N ALA A 135 2.67 -8.12 -8.08
CA ALA A 135 1.70 -8.63 -7.11
C ALA A 135 0.44 -9.24 -7.76
N VAL A 136 0.18 -8.97 -9.04
CA VAL A 136 -1.01 -9.49 -9.76
C VAL A 136 -1.04 -11.01 -9.75
N GLU A 137 0.08 -11.65 -10.07
CA GLU A 137 0.19 -13.12 -10.09
C GLU A 137 0.02 -13.74 -8.71
N TRP A 138 0.35 -13.00 -7.65
CA TRP A 138 0.12 -13.45 -6.28
C TRP A 138 -1.38 -13.40 -5.92
N ILE A 139 -2.07 -12.29 -6.18
CA ILE A 139 -3.52 -12.20 -5.93
C ILE A 139 -4.30 -13.28 -6.71
N ARG A 140 -3.92 -13.57 -7.96
CA ARG A 140 -4.54 -14.65 -8.75
C ARG A 140 -4.46 -16.02 -8.06
N LYS A 141 -3.39 -16.29 -7.30
CA LYS A 141 -3.25 -17.54 -6.55
C LYS A 141 -4.13 -17.58 -5.29
N LEU A 142 -4.47 -16.42 -4.72
CA LEU A 142 -5.36 -16.32 -3.56
C LEU A 142 -6.84 -16.56 -3.92
N SER A 143 -7.23 -16.28 -5.17
CA SER A 143 -8.58 -16.52 -5.69
C SER A 143 -8.53 -17.45 -6.89
N PRO A 144 -8.48 -18.77 -6.68
CA PRO A 144 -8.41 -19.75 -7.76
C PRO A 144 -9.65 -19.76 -8.69
N ASP A 145 -10.73 -19.03 -8.36
CA ASP A 145 -12.05 -19.16 -9.01
C ASP A 145 -12.46 -18.02 -9.96
N HIS A 146 -11.57 -17.10 -10.34
CA HIS A 146 -11.93 -16.03 -11.30
C HIS A 146 -10.96 -15.95 -12.48
N PRO A 147 -11.24 -16.64 -13.61
CA PRO A 147 -10.55 -16.36 -14.86
C PRO A 147 -10.78 -14.89 -15.25
N SER A 148 -9.69 -14.21 -15.58
CA SER A 148 -9.66 -12.86 -16.11
C SER A 148 -10.78 -12.66 -17.14
N GLN A 149 -11.68 -11.70 -16.89
CA GLN A 149 -12.55 -11.18 -17.95
C GLN A 149 -11.77 -10.25 -18.87
#